data_AF-A0A6G8AY80-F1
#
_entry.id   AF-A0A6G8AY80-F1
#
_cell.length_a   1.000
_cell.length_b   1.000
_cell.length_c   1.000
_cell.angle_alpha   90.00
_cell.angle_beta   90.00
_cell.angle_gamma   90.00
#
_symmetry.space_group_name_H-M   'P 1'
#
loop_
_entity.id
_entity.type
_entity.pdbx_description
1 polymer ?
#
loop_
_entity_poly.entity_id
_entity_poly.type
_entity_poly.pdbx_seq_one_letter_code
_entity_poly.pdbx_strand_id
1 'polypeptide(L)'
;MDKKAEFLIKHNLIDENNYTEQDISKFEFFKADELDSLGRELIENVGGISELPLNMQETPFNYEFFARDHIEDGSILLIDGVYVRNNEKYI
;
A
#
# COMPACT_ATOMS: atom_id res chain seq x y z
N MET A 1 11.22 20.80 0.65
CA MET A 1 10.33 19.96 1.48
C MET A 1 10.38 18.54 0.92
N ASP A 2 10.15 17.54 1.77
CA ASP A 2 10.02 16.15 1.32
C ASP A 2 8.73 16.02 0.50
N LYS A 3 8.83 15.60 -0.76
CA LYS A 3 7.67 15.43 -1.66
C LYS A 3 6.63 14.48 -1.08
N LYS A 4 7.07 13.51 -0.25
CA LYS A 4 6.18 12.58 0.43
C LYS A 4 5.35 13.30 1.50
N ALA A 5 5.98 14.15 2.31
CA ALA A 5 5.28 14.94 3.34
C ALA A 5 4.26 15.89 2.72
N GLU A 6 4.63 16.59 1.64
CA GLU A 6 3.72 17.49 0.91
C GLU A 6 2.47 16.74 0.41
N PHE A 7 2.65 15.54 -0.16
CA PHE A 7 1.55 14.70 -0.60
C PHE A 7 0.63 14.31 0.57
N LEU A 8 1.21 13.79 1.65
CA LEU A 8 0.44 13.33 2.81
C LEU A 8 -0.38 14.47 3.45
N ILE A 9 0.21 15.67 3.55
CA ILE A 9 -0.49 16.87 4.05
C ILE A 9 -1.61 17.29 3.10
N LYS A 10 -1.34 17.40 1.80
CA LYS A 10 -2.32 17.81 0.78
C LYS A 10 -3.58 16.95 0.80
N HIS A 11 -3.43 15.66 1.11
CA HIS A 11 -4.52 14.70 1.16
C HIS A 11 -5.05 14.42 2.58
N ASN A 12 -4.71 15.26 3.57
CA ASN A 12 -5.13 15.14 4.97
C ASN A 12 -4.82 13.77 5.60
N LEU A 13 -3.72 13.14 5.18
CA LEU A 13 -3.25 11.87 5.74
C LEU A 13 -2.39 12.09 7.00
N ILE A 14 -1.75 13.25 7.12
CA ILE A 14 -1.05 13.74 8.31
C ILE A 14 -1.37 15.21 8.55
N ASP A 15 -1.23 15.69 9.80
CA ASP A 15 -1.46 17.09 10.17
C ASP A 15 -0.23 17.94 9.83
N GLU A 16 -0.40 18.98 8.99
CA GLU A 16 0.67 19.90 8.59
C GLU A 16 1.34 20.62 9.77
N ASN A 17 0.59 20.85 10.85
CA ASN A 17 1.02 21.62 12.00
C ASN A 17 1.64 20.74 13.10
N ASN A 18 1.47 19.41 12.99
CA ASN A 18 1.82 18.47 14.04
C ASN A 18 2.14 17.08 13.47
N TYR A 19 3.17 16.98 12.64
CA TYR A 19 3.71 15.69 12.17
C TYR A 19 5.18 15.52 12.56
N THR A 20 5.58 14.27 12.71
CA THR A 20 6.98 13.86 12.88
C THR A 20 7.47 13.07 11.66
N GLU A 21 8.78 12.88 11.53
CA GLU A 21 9.33 11.99 10.50
C GLU A 21 8.82 10.55 10.64
N GLN A 22 8.53 10.12 11.87
CA GLN A 22 7.91 8.82 12.12
C GLN A 22 6.51 8.74 11.52
N ASP A 23 5.74 9.83 11.53
CA ASP A 23 4.40 9.85 10.93
C ASP A 23 4.48 9.67 9.42
N ILE A 24 5.48 10.28 8.77
CA ILE A 24 5.73 10.10 7.33
C ILE A 24 6.23 8.68 7.02
N SER A 25 7.04 8.08 7.90
CA SER A 25 7.59 6.74 7.67
C SER A 25 6.56 5.62 7.75
N LYS A 26 5.41 5.86 8.41
CA LYS A 26 4.28 4.90 8.48
C LYS A 26 3.59 4.69 7.14
N PHE A 27 3.71 5.64 6.22
CA PHE A 27 3.08 5.55 4.92
C PHE A 27 4.01 4.89 3.91
N GLU A 28 3.46 4.01 3.09
CA GLU A 28 4.16 3.37 2.00
C GLU A 28 3.52 3.75 0.66
N PHE A 29 4.35 4.02 -0.34
CA PHE A 29 3.94 4.50 -1.65
C PHE A 29 4.39 3.46 -2.66
N PHE A 30 3.44 2.89 -3.38
CA PHE A 30 3.73 1.90 -4.42
C PHE A 30 3.97 2.60 -5.74
N LYS A 31 4.86 2.03 -6.55
CA LYS A 31 5.20 2.54 -7.89
C LYS A 31 4.36 1.91 -8.99
N ALA A 32 3.40 1.08 -8.61
CA ALA A 32 2.56 0.34 -9.53
C ALA A 32 1.67 1.26 -10.36
N ASP A 33 1.71 1.07 -11.68
CA ASP A 33 0.83 1.76 -12.63
C ASP A 33 -0.49 1.00 -12.88
N GLU A 34 -0.57 -0.27 -12.47
CA GLU A 34 -1.71 -1.17 -12.66
C GLU A 34 -1.85 -2.17 -11.49
N LEU A 35 -3.03 -2.79 -11.37
CA LEU A 35 -3.38 -3.66 -10.25
C LEU A 35 -2.49 -4.91 -10.14
N ASP A 36 -2.10 -5.55 -11.26
CA ASP A 36 -1.19 -6.70 -11.22
C ASP A 36 0.18 -6.29 -10.63
N SER A 37 0.72 -5.16 -11.07
CA SER A 37 1.97 -4.59 -10.55
C SER A 37 1.86 -4.23 -9.07
N LEU A 38 0.72 -3.66 -8.64
CA LEU A 38 0.46 -3.35 -7.24
C LEU A 38 0.43 -4.64 -6.40
N GLY A 39 -0.26 -5.66 -6.87
CA GLY A 39 -0.36 -6.94 -6.18
C GLY A 39 1.01 -7.62 -6.00
N ARG A 40 1.91 -7.48 -6.99
CA ARG A 40 3.29 -7.94 -6.86
C ARG A 40 4.06 -7.15 -5.81
N GLU A 41 4.01 -5.81 -5.87
CA GLU A 41 4.69 -4.97 -4.89
C GLU A 41 4.16 -5.19 -3.45
N LEU A 42 2.86 -5.44 -3.28
CA LEU A 42 2.29 -5.77 -1.99
C LEU A 42 2.85 -7.08 -1.44
N ILE A 43 2.98 -8.12 -2.26
CA ILE A 43 3.59 -9.38 -1.82
C ILE A 43 5.05 -9.20 -1.43
N GLU A 44 5.81 -8.46 -2.23
CA GLU A 44 7.25 -8.24 -2.02
C GLU A 44 7.54 -7.39 -0.78
N ASN A 45 6.79 -6.31 -0.57
CA ASN A 45 7.07 -5.35 0.50
C ASN A 45 6.35 -5.67 1.82
N VAL A 46 5.17 -6.29 1.76
CA VAL A 46 4.33 -6.53 2.95
C VAL A 46 4.52 -7.94 3.53
N GLY A 47 5.27 -8.82 2.86
CA GLY A 47 5.54 -10.18 3.33
C GLY A 47 4.46 -11.19 2.93
N GLY A 48 3.71 -10.92 1.85
CA GLY A 48 2.57 -11.72 1.41
C GLY A 48 2.88 -13.17 1.04
N ILE A 49 4.15 -13.60 1.03
CA ILE A 49 4.51 -15.01 0.82
C ILE A 49 3.92 -15.91 1.93
N SER A 50 3.72 -15.41 3.16
CA SER A 50 3.05 -16.19 4.22
C SER A 50 1.52 -16.24 4.11
N GLU A 51 0.92 -15.36 3.30
CA GLU A 51 -0.52 -15.41 2.99
C GLU A 51 -0.81 -16.23 1.73
N LEU A 52 0.23 -16.58 0.96
CA LEU A 52 0.08 -17.53 -0.14
C LEU A 52 -0.23 -18.92 0.44
N PRO A 53 -1.38 -19.53 0.08
CA PRO A 53 -1.66 -20.89 0.50
C PRO A 53 -0.53 -21.82 0.02
N LEU A 54 0.14 -22.48 0.98
CA LEU A 54 1.23 -23.45 0.79
C LEU A 54 0.88 -24.60 -0.19
N ASN A 55 -0.38 -24.73 -0.60
CA ASN A 55 -0.90 -25.79 -1.45
C ASN A 55 -1.21 -25.33 -2.89
N MET A 56 -0.64 -24.24 -3.39
CA MET A 56 -0.73 -23.88 -4.81
C MET A 56 0.16 -24.77 -5.68
N GLN A 57 -0.21 -26.06 -5.81
CA GLN A 57 0.37 -26.90 -6.86
C GLN A 57 -0.37 -26.78 -8.20
N GLU A 58 -1.54 -26.12 -8.29
CA GLU A 58 -2.33 -26.13 -9.54
C GLU A 58 -3.04 -24.82 -9.94
N THR A 59 -2.91 -23.71 -9.19
CA THR A 59 -3.56 -22.43 -9.57
C THR A 59 -2.57 -21.26 -9.52
N PRO A 60 -2.44 -20.45 -10.59
CA PRO A 60 -1.64 -19.24 -10.56
C PRO A 60 -2.24 -18.24 -9.56
N PHE A 61 -1.40 -17.62 -8.74
CA PHE A 61 -1.81 -16.53 -7.87
C PHE A 61 -2.29 -15.33 -8.70
N ASN A 62 -3.43 -14.76 -8.33
CA ASN A 62 -4.02 -13.62 -9.03
C ASN A 62 -3.68 -12.32 -8.28
N TYR A 63 -2.59 -11.66 -8.71
CA TYR A 63 -2.11 -10.41 -8.13
C TYR A 63 -3.12 -9.28 -8.26
N GLU A 64 -3.84 -9.20 -9.37
CA GLU A 64 -4.88 -8.19 -9.59
C GLU A 64 -6.01 -8.34 -8.58
N PHE A 65 -6.49 -9.57 -8.33
CA PHE A 65 -7.53 -9.83 -7.34
C PHE A 65 -7.07 -9.43 -5.93
N PHE A 66 -5.85 -9.80 -5.57
CA PHE A 66 -5.26 -9.46 -4.27
C PHE A 66 -5.13 -7.94 -4.06
N ALA A 67 -4.61 -7.23 -5.07
CA ALA A 67 -4.52 -5.77 -5.04
C ALA A 67 -5.90 -5.10 -4.92
N ARG A 68 -6.89 -5.64 -5.64
CA ARG A 68 -8.25 -5.11 -5.58
C ARG A 68 -8.89 -5.31 -4.21
N ASP A 69 -8.73 -6.48 -3.60
CA ASP A 69 -9.22 -6.78 -2.25
C ASP A 69 -8.67 -5.78 -1.23
N HIS A 70 -7.37 -5.46 -1.32
CA HIS A 70 -6.71 -4.45 -0.50
C HIS A 70 -7.15 -2.99 -0.78
N ILE A 71 -7.69 -2.71 -1.95
CA ILE A 71 -8.29 -1.39 -2.22
C ILE A 71 -9.71 -1.35 -1.65
N GLU A 72 -10.45 -2.44 -1.80
CA GLU A 72 -11.84 -2.58 -1.33
C GLU A 72 -11.94 -2.59 0.21
N ASP A 73 -10.97 -3.21 0.90
CA ASP A 73 -10.90 -3.22 2.37
C ASP A 73 -10.38 -1.89 2.97
N GLY A 74 -9.86 -0.99 2.14
CA GLY A 74 -9.31 0.32 2.53
C GLY A 74 -7.91 0.27 3.13
N SER A 75 -7.20 -0.85 2.99
CA SER A 75 -5.77 -1.00 3.34
C SER A 75 -4.88 -0.20 2.41
N ILE A 76 -5.27 -0.08 1.14
CA ILE A 76 -4.62 0.72 0.11
C ILE A 76 -5.58 1.80 -0.39
N LEU A 77 -5.06 3.03 -0.46
CA LEU A 77 -5.76 4.18 -1.01
C LEU A 77 -5.15 4.54 -2.36
N LEU A 78 -5.97 4.66 -3.41
CA LEU A 78 -5.56 5.24 -4.69
C LEU A 78 -5.88 6.73 -4.71
N ILE A 79 -4.85 7.57 -4.64
CA ILE A 79 -4.98 9.03 -4.55
C ILE A 79 -4.09 9.67 -5.61
N ASP A 80 -4.67 10.49 -6.50
CA ASP A 80 -3.96 11.16 -7.60
C ASP A 80 -3.11 10.19 -8.47
N GLY A 81 -3.56 8.95 -8.65
CA GLY A 81 -2.83 7.92 -9.40
C GLY A 81 -1.73 7.20 -8.62
N VAL A 82 -1.59 7.49 -7.33
CA VAL A 82 -0.60 6.89 -6.44
C VAL A 82 -1.29 5.98 -5.45
N TYR A 83 -0.81 4.74 -5.33
CA TYR A 83 -1.27 3.81 -4.30
C TYR A 83 -0.50 4.04 -2.99
N VAL A 84 -1.24 4.18 -1.90
CA VAL A 84 -0.71 4.55 -0.59
C VAL A 84 -1.27 3.64 0.50
N ARG A 85 -0.39 3.12 1.37
CA ARG A 85 -0.75 2.35 2.56
C ARG A 85 -0.40 3.10 3.83
N ASN A 86 -1.20 2.95 4.88
CA ASN A 86 -0.79 3.28 6.25
C ASN A 86 -0.52 1.99 7.02
N ASN A 87 0.74 1.76 7.41
CA ASN A 87 1.19 0.54 8.07
C ASN A 87 0.75 0.43 9.55
N GLU A 88 0.25 1.50 10.19
CA GLU A 88 -0.28 1.43 11.57
C GLU A 88 -1.64 0.74 11.68
N LYS A 89 -2.44 0.71 10.61
CA LYS A 89 -3.78 0.08 10.65
C LYS A 89 -3.76 -1.45 10.78
N TYR A 90 -2.59 -2.08 10.69
CA TYR A 90 -2.41 -3.54 10.58
C TYR A 90 -1.55 -4.15 11.70
N ILE A 91 -1.39 -3.46 12.85
CA ILE A 91 -0.70 -3.95 14.05
C ILE A 91 -1.69 -4.14 15.21
#